data_AF-A0A6G4CJU7-F1
#
_entry.id   AF-A0A6G4CJU7-F1
#
_cell.length_a   1.000
_cell.length_b   1.000
_cell.length_c   1.000
_cell.angle_alpha   90.00
_cell.angle_beta   90.00
_cell.angle_gamma   90.00
#
_symmetry.space_group_name_H-M   'P 1'
#
loop_
_entity.id
_entity.type
_entity.pdbx_description
1 polymer ?
#
loop_
_entity_poly.entity_id
_entity_poly.type
_entity_poly.pdbx_seq_one_letter_code
_entity_poly.pdbx_strand_id
1 'polypeptide(L)'
;VDIAFVTHNDDDHIGGFKYLIENKINIKRFVFNSLSNIKHVIKNSSNKISTKQDINLDRIVKDGSFVFSTLTSDDSPILIRNIKITPITPSKNILLKYLEQQERKNTEIKISSSSEKYSIKEALQLLSNGNDIFVKDPSATNKTSLSFMIEYGNFCGLFLGDAHEEDIYSYMANHCANRKISFNVVKLAHHGSEKNTSSRLLKLIGTTEYIICANKTKHNHPNNLTLARILIHEQEPKIHMSSSNQEIINLLNQINLLGFGITATHSENGVNTLIYE
;
A
#
# COMPACT_ATOMS: atom_id res chain seq x y z
N VAL A 1 -19.91 7.60 -3.90
CA VAL A 1 -18.67 7.44 -3.10
C VAL A 1 -18.49 8.68 -2.23
N ASP A 2 -18.50 8.54 -0.90
CA ASP A 2 -18.32 9.69 0.01
C ASP A 2 -16.86 10.18 0.04
N ILE A 3 -15.89 9.27 0.09
CA ILE A 3 -14.46 9.60 -0.01
C ILE A 3 -13.74 8.57 -0.90
N ALA A 4 -12.90 9.06 -1.79
CA ALA A 4 -11.93 8.30 -2.57
C ALA A 4 -10.52 8.59 -2.03
N PHE A 5 -9.81 7.55 -1.56
CA PHE A 5 -8.43 7.67 -1.07
C PHE A 5 -7.44 7.27 -2.17
N VAL A 6 -6.68 8.24 -2.66
CA VAL A 6 -5.61 8.01 -3.63
C VAL A 6 -4.30 7.88 -2.85
N THR A 7 -3.73 6.68 -2.88
CA THR A 7 -2.58 6.30 -2.04
C THR A 7 -1.30 7.02 -2.46
N HIS A 8 -1.01 7.10 -3.75
CA HIS A 8 0.06 7.94 -4.31
C HIS A 8 -0.14 8.14 -5.83
N ASN A 9 0.85 8.70 -6.52
CA ASN A 9 0.72 9.23 -7.87
C ASN A 9 1.12 8.27 -9.01
N ASP A 10 1.50 7.03 -8.75
CA ASP A 10 1.78 6.09 -9.84
C ASP A 10 0.50 5.60 -10.54
N ASP A 11 0.66 5.19 -11.80
CA ASP A 11 -0.44 4.90 -12.72
C ASP A 11 -1.38 3.80 -12.22
N ASP A 12 -0.86 2.78 -11.55
CA ASP A 12 -1.62 1.66 -10.98
C ASP A 12 -2.39 2.03 -9.70
N HIS A 13 -2.11 3.19 -9.10
CA HIS A 13 -2.88 3.77 -7.99
C HIS A 13 -3.87 4.84 -8.44
N ILE A 14 -3.64 5.47 -9.60
CA ILE A 14 -4.55 6.48 -10.18
C ILE A 14 -5.57 5.87 -11.16
N GLY A 15 -5.18 4.84 -11.92
CA GLY A 15 -5.93 4.34 -13.07
C GLY A 15 -7.38 3.96 -12.77
N GLY A 16 -7.64 3.36 -11.61
CA GLY A 16 -9.00 3.04 -11.15
C GLY A 16 -9.88 4.28 -10.98
N PHE A 17 -9.33 5.39 -10.47
CA PHE A 17 -10.08 6.64 -10.32
C PHE A 17 -10.39 7.29 -11.65
N LYS A 18 -9.49 7.19 -12.64
CA LYS A 18 -9.76 7.64 -14.00
C LYS A 18 -11.00 6.94 -14.57
N TYR A 19 -11.09 5.62 -14.42
CA TYR A 19 -12.26 4.85 -14.83
C TYR A 19 -13.54 5.32 -14.11
N LEU A 20 -13.50 5.54 -12.80
CA LEU A 20 -14.66 6.02 -12.05
C LEU A 20 -15.15 7.39 -12.54
N ILE A 21 -14.23 8.30 -12.85
CA ILE A 21 -14.54 9.65 -13.33
C ILE A 21 -15.10 9.60 -14.76
N GLU A 22 -14.48 8.84 -15.66
CA GLU A 22 -14.96 8.66 -17.04
C GLU A 22 -16.38 8.05 -17.08
N ASN A 23 -16.71 7.18 -16.12
CA ASN A 23 -18.03 6.60 -15.96
C ASN A 23 -18.98 7.44 -15.09
N LYS A 24 -18.62 8.69 -14.76
CA LYS A 24 -19.44 9.66 -14.02
C LYS A 24 -19.94 9.13 -12.66
N ILE A 25 -19.15 8.29 -12.00
CA ILE A 25 -19.46 7.85 -10.63
C ILE A 25 -19.37 9.08 -9.71
N ASN A 26 -20.43 9.35 -8.96
CA ASN A 26 -20.47 10.49 -8.04
C ASN A 26 -19.51 10.27 -6.86
N ILE A 27 -18.40 11.02 -6.86
CA ILE A 27 -17.39 11.04 -5.79
C ILE A 27 -17.45 12.41 -5.12
N LYS A 28 -17.81 12.45 -3.83
CA LYS A 28 -17.96 13.72 -3.10
C LYS A 28 -16.62 14.36 -2.76
N ARG A 29 -15.62 13.56 -2.37
CA ARG A 29 -14.30 14.02 -1.94
C ARG A 29 -13.19 13.05 -2.33
N PHE A 30 -12.06 13.61 -2.75
CA PHE A 30 -10.79 12.90 -2.88
C PHE A 30 -9.85 13.27 -1.72
N VAL A 31 -9.24 12.25 -1.12
CA VAL A 31 -8.08 12.40 -0.25
C VAL A 31 -6.86 12.02 -1.06
N PHE A 32 -6.00 13.00 -1.37
CA PHE A 32 -4.81 12.77 -2.18
C PHE A 32 -3.70 13.79 -1.88
N ASN A 33 -2.54 13.27 -1.49
CA ASN A 33 -1.32 14.04 -1.24
C ASN A 33 -0.52 14.27 -2.55
N SER A 34 -1.14 14.88 -3.57
CA SER A 34 -0.43 15.23 -4.81
C SER A 34 0.57 16.36 -4.57
N LEU A 35 1.60 16.47 -5.42
CA LEU A 35 2.57 17.58 -5.32
C LEU A 35 1.88 18.96 -5.36
N SER A 36 0.86 19.12 -6.20
CA SER A 36 0.04 20.34 -6.27
C SER A 36 -0.77 20.56 -4.99
N ASN A 37 -1.44 19.53 -4.48
CA ASN A 37 -2.27 19.62 -3.27
C ASN A 37 -1.44 19.92 -2.02
N ILE A 38 -0.29 19.26 -1.87
CA ILE A 38 0.64 19.52 -0.76
C ILE A 38 1.16 20.96 -0.86
N LYS A 39 1.49 21.45 -2.06
CA LYS A 39 1.88 22.86 -2.24
C LYS A 39 0.76 23.82 -1.81
N HIS A 40 -0.50 23.54 -2.12
CA HIS A 40 -1.61 24.42 -1.69
C HIS A 40 -1.85 24.39 -0.18
N VAL A 41 -1.66 23.24 0.47
CA VAL A 41 -1.86 23.08 1.92
C VAL A 41 -0.67 23.63 2.72
N ILE A 42 0.56 23.50 2.21
CA ILE A 42 1.79 23.93 2.88
C ILE A 42 2.17 25.37 2.52
N LYS A 43 1.92 25.82 1.29
CA LYS A 43 2.25 27.17 0.81
C LYS A 43 1.01 28.08 0.82
N ASN A 44 0.76 28.69 1.97
CA ASN A 44 0.48 30.14 2.03
C ASN A 44 1.73 30.99 1.67
N SER A 45 2.57 30.51 0.74
CA SER A 45 3.86 31.10 0.36
C SER A 45 4.32 30.58 -1.02
N SER A 46 3.81 31.22 -2.08
CA SER A 46 4.38 31.33 -3.43
C SER A 46 5.44 30.30 -3.88
N ASN A 47 5.07 29.37 -4.77
CA ASN A 47 5.63 29.25 -6.13
C ASN A 47 5.23 27.92 -6.78
N LYS A 48 4.70 28.04 -8.00
CA LYS A 48 4.15 26.97 -8.86
C LYS A 48 5.27 26.16 -9.52
N ILE A 49 5.27 24.84 -9.31
CA ILE A 49 5.87 23.87 -10.25
C ILE A 49 5.06 22.56 -10.14
N SER A 50 4.49 22.06 -11.24
CA SER A 50 3.77 20.78 -11.33
C SER A 50 4.55 19.85 -12.26
N THR A 51 4.70 18.57 -11.90
CA THR A 51 5.33 17.58 -12.80
C THR A 51 4.33 17.13 -13.88
N LYS A 52 4.81 16.51 -14.98
CA LYS A 52 3.96 16.10 -16.11
C LYS A 52 2.91 15.02 -15.77
N GLN A 53 3.12 14.23 -14.71
CA GLN A 53 2.17 13.22 -14.25
C GLN A 53 1.08 13.81 -13.34
N ASP A 54 1.43 14.79 -12.49
CA ASP A 54 0.44 15.56 -11.71
C ASP A 54 -0.54 16.33 -12.61
N ILE A 55 -0.10 16.78 -13.80
CA ILE A 55 -0.91 17.57 -14.74
C ILE A 55 -2.17 16.83 -15.22
N ASN A 56 -2.18 15.49 -15.25
CA ASN A 56 -3.33 14.77 -15.80
C ASN A 56 -4.50 14.69 -14.80
N LEU A 57 -4.21 14.46 -13.51
CA LEU A 57 -5.23 14.57 -12.48
C LEU A 57 -5.59 16.03 -12.20
N ASP A 58 -4.61 16.95 -12.19
CA ASP A 58 -4.86 18.40 -12.04
C ASP A 58 -5.75 18.97 -13.17
N ARG A 59 -5.69 18.40 -14.39
CA ARG A 59 -6.61 18.78 -15.48
C ARG A 59 -8.03 18.30 -15.24
N ILE A 60 -8.21 17.14 -14.62
CA ILE A 60 -9.52 16.62 -14.21
C ILE A 60 -10.06 17.43 -13.01
N VAL A 61 -9.18 17.91 -12.12
CA VAL A 61 -9.50 18.76 -10.95
C VAL A 61 -10.00 20.15 -11.36
N LYS A 62 -9.49 20.72 -12.44
CA LYS A 62 -9.82 22.10 -12.88
C LYS A 62 -11.25 22.29 -13.40
N ASP A 63 -12.01 21.21 -13.58
CA ASP A 63 -13.43 21.27 -13.98
C ASP A 63 -14.38 21.55 -12.78
N GLY A 64 -13.82 21.77 -11.59
CA GLY A 64 -14.52 22.42 -10.45
C GLY A 64 -15.52 21.56 -9.69
N SER A 65 -15.66 20.27 -10.00
CA SER A 65 -16.68 19.38 -9.44
C SER A 65 -16.24 18.55 -8.23
N PHE A 66 -14.96 18.50 -7.89
CA PHE A 66 -14.42 17.61 -6.85
C PHE A 66 -13.75 18.36 -5.70
N VAL A 67 -14.07 17.97 -4.46
CA VAL A 67 -13.39 18.46 -3.26
C VAL A 67 -12.12 17.64 -3.02
N PHE A 68 -10.97 18.28 -2.89
CA PHE A 68 -9.71 17.64 -2.55
C PHE A 68 -9.26 17.99 -1.13
N SER A 69 -8.70 17.01 -0.44
CA SER A 69 -8.03 17.19 0.85
C SER A 69 -6.76 16.36 0.92
N THR A 70 -5.80 16.80 1.72
CA THR A 70 -4.62 16.02 2.09
C THR A 70 -4.87 15.27 3.39
N LEU A 71 -4.11 14.21 3.63
CA LEU A 71 -4.15 13.47 4.90
C LEU A 71 -2.75 12.97 5.25
N THR A 72 -2.31 13.23 6.47
CA THR A 72 -1.00 12.82 6.97
C THR A 72 -1.12 12.14 8.32
N SER A 73 -0.07 11.45 8.76
CA SER A 73 0.01 10.84 10.09
C SER A 73 -0.12 11.85 11.23
N ASP A 74 0.08 13.14 10.96
CA ASP A 74 -0.03 14.23 11.93
C ASP A 74 -1.46 14.77 12.07
N ASP A 75 -2.39 14.30 11.23
CA ASP A 75 -3.78 14.74 11.25
C ASP A 75 -4.64 13.83 12.12
N SER A 76 -5.73 14.38 12.66
CA SER A 76 -6.70 13.59 13.43
C SER A 76 -7.43 12.58 12.54
N PRO A 77 -7.87 11.44 13.08
CA PRO A 77 -8.67 10.47 12.34
C PRO A 77 -9.90 11.09 11.68
N ILE A 78 -10.22 10.65 10.47
CA ILE A 78 -11.47 11.01 9.79
C ILE A 78 -12.58 10.12 10.34
N LEU A 79 -13.67 10.75 10.82
CA LEU A 79 -14.88 10.05 11.27
C LEU A 79 -15.98 10.20 10.23
N ILE A 80 -16.53 9.09 9.75
CA ILE A 80 -17.64 9.05 8.81
C ILE A 80 -18.66 8.06 9.34
N ARG A 81 -19.78 8.55 9.88
CA ARG A 81 -20.77 7.72 10.57
C ARG A 81 -20.05 6.90 11.67
N ASN A 82 -20.08 5.58 11.60
CA ASN A 82 -19.44 4.68 12.57
C ASN A 82 -18.07 4.17 12.09
N ILE A 83 -17.52 4.73 11.00
CA ILE A 83 -16.22 4.37 10.46
C ILE A 83 -15.21 5.41 10.94
N LYS A 84 -14.12 4.93 11.53
CA LYS A 84 -12.95 5.75 11.89
C LYS A 84 -11.78 5.37 11.00
N ILE A 85 -11.18 6.38 10.36
CA ILE A 85 -10.04 6.21 9.47
C ILE A 85 -8.84 6.95 10.08
N THR A 86 -7.87 6.19 10.57
CA THR A 86 -6.68 6.72 11.23
C THR A 86 -5.50 6.71 10.26
N PRO A 87 -4.96 7.87 9.84
CA PRO A 87 -3.79 7.91 8.96
C PRO A 87 -2.51 7.48 9.66
N ILE A 88 -1.65 6.75 8.94
CA ILE A 88 -0.40 6.16 9.44
C ILE A 88 0.82 6.76 8.72
N THR A 89 0.75 6.91 7.40
CA THR A 89 1.77 7.59 6.57
C THR A 89 1.08 8.42 5.49
N PRO A 90 1.78 9.36 4.83
CA PRO A 90 3.08 9.92 5.23
C PRO A 90 2.92 10.94 6.36
N SER A 91 4.02 11.29 7.03
CA SER A 91 4.06 12.49 7.87
C SER A 91 4.23 13.76 7.02
N LYS A 92 3.84 14.91 7.58
CA LYS A 92 4.06 16.24 6.98
C LYS A 92 5.53 16.45 6.63
N ASN A 93 6.44 16.00 7.50
CA ASN A 93 7.89 16.09 7.26
C ASN A 93 8.36 15.26 6.04
N ILE A 94 7.81 14.06 5.85
CA ILE A 94 8.10 13.24 4.65
C ILE A 94 7.67 13.99 3.39
N LEU A 95 6.46 14.56 3.40
CA LEU A 95 5.94 15.33 2.27
C LEU A 95 6.78 16.58 1.97
N LEU A 96 7.19 17.32 3.02
CA LEU A 96 8.08 18.48 2.89
C LEU A 96 9.42 18.11 2.26
N LYS A 97 10.08 17.06 2.76
CA LYS A 97 11.35 16.57 2.20
C LYS A 97 11.20 16.12 0.76
N TYR A 98 10.09 15.46 0.42
CA TYR A 98 9.82 15.06 -0.95
C TYR A 98 9.63 16.27 -1.87
N LEU A 99 8.90 17.29 -1.43
CA LEU A 99 8.76 18.55 -2.17
C LEU A 99 10.11 19.23 -2.44
N GLU A 100 10.95 19.36 -1.42
CA GLU A 100 12.30 19.94 -1.57
C GLU A 100 13.16 19.14 -2.56
N GLN A 101 13.07 17.80 -2.51
CA GLN A 101 13.78 16.94 -3.45
C GLN A 101 13.30 17.13 -4.89
N GLN A 102 11.99 17.28 -5.10
CA GLN A 102 11.42 17.52 -6.43
C GLN A 102 11.77 18.92 -6.95
N GLU A 103 11.85 19.94 -6.09
CA GLU A 103 12.28 21.29 -6.48
C GLU A 103 13.78 21.35 -6.86
N ARG A 104 14.61 20.45 -6.31
CA ARG A 104 16.05 20.36 -6.62
C ARG A 104 16.38 19.49 -7.83
N LYS A 105 15.45 18.65 -8.31
CA LYS A 105 15.70 17.70 -9.38
C LYS A 105 15.40 18.28 -10.76
N ASN A 106 16.46 18.54 -11.53
CA ASN A 106 16.45 18.34 -12.99
C ASN A 106 16.76 16.85 -13.25
N THR A 107 15.74 16.11 -13.71
CA THR A 107 15.80 14.77 -14.33
C THR A 107 16.77 13.73 -13.74
N GLU A 108 16.20 12.73 -13.07
CA GLU A 108 16.77 11.38 -13.08
C GLU A 108 15.65 10.37 -13.32
N ILE A 109 15.77 9.62 -14.42
CA ILE A 109 15.00 8.41 -14.67
C ILE A 109 15.70 7.29 -13.90
N LYS A 110 14.98 6.62 -12.99
CA LYS A 110 15.43 5.33 -12.45
C LYS A 110 14.46 4.24 -12.89
N ILE A 111 14.97 3.38 -13.75
CA ILE A 111 14.40 2.07 -14.03
C ILE A 111 15.15 1.11 -13.11
N SER A 112 14.44 0.40 -12.23
CA SER A 112 14.95 -0.84 -11.66
C SER A 112 14.01 -1.96 -12.05
N SER A 113 14.46 -2.84 -12.94
CA SER A 113 13.89 -4.17 -13.09
C SER A 113 14.44 -5.04 -11.96
N SER A 114 13.58 -5.41 -11.00
CA SER A 114 13.91 -6.49 -10.07
C SER A 114 13.47 -7.81 -10.70
N SER A 115 14.43 -8.65 -11.10
CA SER A 115 14.17 -10.07 -11.33
C SER A 115 13.95 -10.77 -10.00
N GLU A 116 13.10 -11.79 -9.97
CA GLU A 116 12.93 -12.64 -8.79
C GLU A 116 14.24 -13.35 -8.47
N LYS A 117 14.75 -13.17 -7.26
CA LYS A 117 16.07 -13.68 -6.88
C LYS A 117 16.04 -15.11 -6.35
N TYR A 118 14.91 -15.53 -5.78
CA TYR A 118 14.78 -16.81 -5.08
C TYR A 118 13.51 -17.53 -5.51
N SER A 119 13.59 -18.84 -5.75
CA SER A 119 12.40 -19.70 -5.72
C SER A 119 11.79 -19.71 -4.31
N ILE A 120 10.53 -20.12 -4.19
CA ILE A 120 9.85 -20.17 -2.88
C ILE A 120 10.56 -21.11 -1.88
N LYS A 121 11.11 -22.24 -2.37
CA LYS A 121 11.85 -23.19 -1.54
C LYS A 121 13.16 -22.60 -1.02
N GLU A 122 13.91 -21.90 -1.88
CA GLU A 122 15.16 -21.22 -1.50
C GLU A 122 14.87 -20.08 -0.51
N ALA A 123 13.80 -19.32 -0.73
CA ALA A 123 13.39 -18.26 0.18
C ALA A 123 13.06 -18.82 1.57
N LEU A 124 12.24 -19.88 1.65
CA LEU A 124 11.93 -20.55 2.92
C LEU A 124 13.18 -21.07 3.63
N GLN A 125 14.09 -21.73 2.91
CA GLN A 125 15.34 -22.24 3.48
C GLN A 125 16.23 -21.10 4.00
N LEU A 126 16.34 -20.00 3.25
CA LEU A 126 17.12 -18.82 3.64
C LEU A 126 16.59 -18.22 4.95
N LEU A 127 15.26 -18.08 5.08
CA LEU A 127 14.62 -17.57 6.28
C LEU A 127 14.77 -18.50 7.48
N SER A 128 14.53 -19.80 7.30
CA SER A 128 14.64 -20.80 8.37
C SER A 128 16.05 -20.90 8.95
N ASN A 129 17.07 -20.59 8.14
CA ASN A 129 18.47 -20.54 8.57
C ASN A 129 18.85 -19.21 9.26
N GLY A 130 17.89 -18.29 9.47
CA GLY A 130 18.14 -17.00 10.09
C GLY A 130 18.86 -15.98 9.19
N ASN A 131 18.90 -16.22 7.88
CA ASN A 131 19.64 -15.38 6.93
C ASN A 131 18.76 -14.32 6.22
N ASP A 132 17.62 -13.96 6.81
CA ASP A 132 16.73 -12.93 6.27
C ASP A 132 17.38 -11.54 6.38
N ILE A 133 17.78 -10.96 5.24
CA ILE A 133 18.33 -9.60 5.15
C ILE A 133 17.28 -8.71 4.48
N PHE A 134 16.70 -7.80 5.24
CA PHE A 134 15.75 -6.83 4.72
C PHE A 134 16.45 -5.66 4.01
N VAL A 135 16.09 -5.43 2.74
CA VAL A 135 16.57 -4.30 1.95
C VAL A 135 15.40 -3.37 1.66
N LYS A 136 15.44 -2.17 2.23
CA LYS A 136 14.35 -1.19 2.13
C LYS A 136 14.14 -0.67 0.71
N ASP A 137 12.89 -0.29 0.40
CA ASP A 137 12.51 0.40 -0.83
C ASP A 137 13.25 1.76 -0.94
N PRO A 138 13.99 2.02 -2.05
CA PRO A 138 14.67 3.30 -2.25
C PRO A 138 13.77 4.40 -2.85
N SER A 139 12.54 4.08 -3.28
CA SER A 139 11.65 5.01 -3.98
C SER A 139 11.18 6.14 -3.06
N ALA A 140 11.62 7.37 -3.36
CA ALA A 140 11.17 8.56 -2.66
C ALA A 140 9.66 8.82 -2.87
N THR A 141 9.12 8.42 -4.03
CA THR A 141 7.68 8.52 -4.34
C THR A 141 6.89 7.55 -3.48
N ASN A 142 7.30 6.28 -3.39
CA ASN A 142 6.60 5.30 -2.55
C ASN A 142 6.57 5.72 -1.09
N LYS A 143 7.59 6.45 -0.63
CA LYS A 143 7.65 7.02 0.72
C LYS A 143 6.52 8.01 1.03
N THR A 144 5.95 8.67 0.03
CA THR A 144 4.81 9.59 0.23
C THR A 144 3.46 8.89 0.23
N SER A 145 3.43 7.55 0.10
CA SER A 145 2.19 6.79 0.07
C SER A 145 1.36 6.99 1.33
N LEU A 146 0.08 7.27 1.12
CA LEU A 146 -0.93 7.28 2.17
C LEU A 146 -1.20 5.84 2.61
N SER A 147 -1.00 5.59 3.90
CA SER A 147 -1.46 4.37 4.58
C SER A 147 -2.36 4.75 5.74
N PHE A 148 -3.29 3.87 6.07
CA PHE A 148 -4.29 4.14 7.11
C PHE A 148 -4.90 2.85 7.65
N MET A 149 -5.46 2.97 8.84
CA MET A 149 -6.28 1.96 9.49
C MET A 149 -7.76 2.36 9.39
N ILE A 150 -8.63 1.40 9.10
CA ILE A 150 -10.09 1.56 9.14
C ILE A 150 -10.63 0.76 10.32
N GLU A 151 -11.40 1.41 11.18
CA GLU A 151 -12.11 0.79 12.31
C GLU A 151 -13.63 0.96 12.12
N TYR A 152 -14.40 -0.12 12.22
CA TYR A 152 -15.87 -0.12 12.18
C TYR A 152 -16.43 -1.24 13.07
N GLY A 153 -17.06 -0.89 14.19
CA GLY A 153 -17.48 -1.89 15.17
C GLY A 153 -16.27 -2.69 15.67
N ASN A 154 -16.29 -4.02 15.48
CA ASN A 154 -15.17 -4.91 15.81
C ASN A 154 -14.19 -5.12 14.65
N PHE A 155 -14.49 -4.60 13.46
CA PHE A 155 -13.62 -4.72 12.30
C PHE A 155 -12.48 -3.71 12.36
N CYS A 156 -11.26 -4.18 12.10
CA CYS A 156 -10.05 -3.39 11.94
C CYS A 156 -9.26 -3.85 10.71
N GLY A 157 -9.15 -2.97 9.71
CA GLY A 157 -8.40 -3.22 8.49
C GLY A 157 -7.22 -2.26 8.33
N LEU A 158 -6.08 -2.76 7.87
CA LEU A 158 -4.87 -1.97 7.64
C LEU A 158 -4.53 -1.89 6.15
N PHE A 159 -4.37 -0.68 5.62
CA PHE A 159 -4.10 -0.44 4.20
C PHE A 159 -2.79 0.30 4.03
N LEU A 160 -1.76 -0.39 3.53
CA LEU A 160 -0.37 0.10 3.58
C LEU A 160 0.07 0.96 2.37
N GLY A 161 -0.77 1.08 1.33
CA GLY A 161 -0.38 1.78 0.10
C GLY A 161 0.91 1.18 -0.48
N ASP A 162 1.88 2.02 -0.87
CA ASP A 162 3.25 1.56 -1.16
C ASP A 162 4.24 2.11 -0.13
N ALA A 163 3.77 2.39 1.09
CA ALA A 163 4.56 3.04 2.12
C ALA A 163 5.83 2.25 2.47
N HIS A 164 6.85 2.99 2.93
CA HIS A 164 8.08 2.38 3.40
C HIS A 164 7.84 1.65 4.72
N GLU A 165 8.41 0.45 4.81
CA GLU A 165 8.24 -0.44 5.97
C GLU A 165 8.64 0.22 7.30
N GLU A 166 9.71 1.02 7.31
CA GLU A 166 10.19 1.70 8.53
C GLU A 166 9.19 2.73 9.06
N ASP A 167 8.52 3.47 8.16
CA ASP A 167 7.59 4.52 8.55
C ASP A 167 6.31 3.89 9.16
N ILE A 168 5.85 2.77 8.57
CA ILE A 168 4.77 1.95 9.13
C ILE A 168 5.15 1.37 10.48
N TYR A 169 6.31 0.69 10.56
CA TYR A 169 6.79 0.05 11.77
C TYR A 169 6.93 1.08 12.91
N SER A 170 7.56 2.22 12.64
CA SER A 170 7.75 3.29 13.61
C SER A 170 6.43 3.85 14.11
N TYR A 171 5.45 4.08 13.22
CA TYR A 171 4.13 4.53 13.66
C TYR A 171 3.46 3.49 14.55
N MET A 172 3.39 2.24 14.11
CA MET A 172 2.72 1.16 14.84
C MET A 172 3.38 0.85 16.19
N ALA A 173 4.71 0.85 16.25
CA ALA A 173 5.44 0.61 17.49
C ALA A 173 5.15 1.70 18.53
N ASN A 174 5.03 2.96 18.11
CA ASN A 174 4.78 4.09 19.00
C ASN A 174 3.29 4.24 19.40
N HIS A 175 2.35 3.88 18.52
CA HIS A 175 0.93 4.19 18.71
C HIS A 175 0.05 2.95 18.98
N CYS A 176 0.48 1.77 18.56
CA CYS A 176 -0.33 0.55 18.58
C CYS A 176 0.20 -0.52 19.55
N ALA A 177 1.49 -0.52 19.90
CA ALA A 177 2.10 -1.57 20.72
C ALA A 177 1.37 -1.79 22.07
N ASN A 178 0.89 -0.71 22.71
CA ASN A 178 0.17 -0.80 23.97
C ASN A 178 -1.33 -1.14 23.84
N ARG A 179 -1.88 -1.10 22.62
CA ARG A 179 -3.33 -1.22 22.37
C ARG A 179 -3.75 -2.64 21.97
N LYS A 180 -2.80 -3.57 21.75
CA LYS A 180 -3.05 -4.94 21.25
C LYS A 180 -4.09 -4.96 20.13
N ILE A 181 -3.87 -4.15 19.09
CA ILE A 181 -4.78 -4.09 17.94
C ILE A 181 -4.68 -5.42 17.19
N SER A 182 -5.81 -6.09 17.00
CA SER A 182 -5.93 -7.24 16.09
C SER A 182 -6.50 -6.74 14.78
N PHE A 183 -5.81 -7.06 13.68
CA PHE A 183 -6.28 -6.72 12.34
C PHE A 183 -7.02 -7.93 11.77
N ASN A 184 -8.22 -7.69 11.24
CA ASN A 184 -8.94 -8.69 10.46
C ASN A 184 -8.25 -8.90 9.12
N VAL A 185 -7.76 -7.80 8.51
CA VAL A 185 -7.14 -7.83 7.20
C VAL A 185 -6.07 -6.75 7.03
N VAL A 186 -5.00 -7.10 6.33
CA VAL A 186 -3.94 -6.17 5.91
C VAL A 186 -3.77 -6.22 4.41
N LYS A 187 -4.01 -5.09 3.73
CA LYS A 187 -3.56 -4.90 2.35
C LYS A 187 -2.06 -4.59 2.36
N LEU A 188 -1.26 -5.54 1.89
CA LEU A 188 0.19 -5.43 1.89
C LEU A 188 0.67 -4.26 1.03
N ALA A 189 1.81 -3.70 1.43
CA ALA A 189 2.41 -2.59 0.72
C ALA A 189 2.96 -3.02 -0.65
N HIS A 190 2.84 -2.14 -1.64
CA HIS A 190 3.56 -2.25 -2.92
C HIS A 190 3.44 -3.64 -3.54
N HIS A 191 2.19 -4.10 -3.68
CA HIS A 191 1.84 -5.38 -4.31
C HIS A 191 2.43 -6.63 -3.64
N GLY A 192 2.87 -6.53 -2.38
CA GLY A 192 3.59 -7.62 -1.70
C GLY A 192 5.09 -7.63 -2.03
N SER A 193 5.67 -6.45 -2.20
CA SER A 193 7.11 -6.26 -2.37
C SER A 193 7.90 -6.71 -1.14
N GLU A 194 8.99 -7.44 -1.37
CA GLU A 194 9.93 -7.85 -0.32
C GLU A 194 10.67 -6.67 0.32
N LYS A 195 10.66 -5.50 -0.34
CA LYS A 195 11.30 -4.26 0.14
C LYS A 195 10.40 -3.42 1.03
N ASN A 196 9.14 -3.83 1.18
CA ASN A 196 8.13 -3.13 1.97
C ASN A 196 7.49 -4.04 3.05
N THR A 197 7.75 -5.36 3.01
CA THR A 197 7.21 -6.33 3.97
C THR A 197 8.34 -7.09 4.66
N SER A 198 8.65 -6.72 5.91
CA SER A 198 9.71 -7.35 6.71
C SER A 198 9.16 -8.35 7.74
N SER A 199 10.00 -9.26 8.20
CA SER A 199 9.66 -10.18 9.30
C SER A 199 9.33 -9.46 10.62
N ARG A 200 9.95 -8.30 10.90
CA ARG A 200 9.63 -7.52 12.11
C ARG A 200 8.27 -6.82 12.00
N LEU A 201 7.90 -6.38 10.80
CA LEU A 201 6.61 -5.73 10.58
C LEU A 201 5.48 -6.75 10.70
N LEU A 202 5.63 -7.94 10.11
CA LEU A 202 4.64 -9.03 10.25
C LEU A 202 4.44 -9.42 11.72
N LYS A 203 5.54 -9.55 12.50
CA LYS A 203 5.46 -9.78 13.94
C LYS A 203 4.72 -8.69 14.70
N LEU A 204 4.92 -7.42 14.32
CA LEU A 204 4.24 -6.28 14.93
C LEU A 204 2.76 -6.21 14.56
N ILE A 205 2.40 -6.61 13.34
CA ILE A 205 1.01 -6.72 12.86
C ILE A 205 0.27 -7.86 13.56
N GLY A 206 0.95 -8.99 13.79
CA GLY A 206 0.34 -10.20 14.33
C GLY A 206 -0.38 -11.04 13.27
N THR A 207 -1.21 -11.97 13.72
CA THR A 207 -2.04 -12.83 12.86
C THR A 207 -3.17 -12.03 12.20
N THR A 208 -3.36 -12.22 10.90
CA THR A 208 -4.32 -11.46 10.07
C THR A 208 -4.56 -12.17 8.73
N GLU A 209 -5.63 -11.81 8.02
CA GLU A 209 -5.76 -12.12 6.60
C GLU A 209 -4.97 -11.09 5.77
N TYR A 210 -4.49 -11.47 4.57
CA TYR A 210 -3.67 -10.60 3.72
C TYR A 210 -4.34 -10.33 2.38
N ILE A 211 -4.47 -9.05 1.98
CA ILE A 211 -4.83 -8.69 0.60
C ILE A 211 -3.54 -8.39 -0.18
N ILE A 212 -3.37 -9.03 -1.33
CA ILE A 212 -2.23 -8.83 -2.23
C ILE A 212 -2.74 -8.46 -3.62
N CYS A 213 -2.43 -7.23 -4.03
CA CYS A 213 -2.79 -6.73 -5.35
C CYS A 213 -1.69 -7.01 -6.37
N ALA A 214 -1.57 -8.23 -6.88
CA ALA A 214 -0.46 -8.57 -7.78
C ALA A 214 -0.79 -9.73 -8.71
N ASN A 215 -0.04 -9.87 -9.81
CA ASN A 215 -0.29 -10.84 -10.88
C ASN A 215 0.97 -11.50 -11.47
N LYS A 216 2.14 -11.37 -10.83
CA LYS A 216 3.46 -11.88 -11.27
C LYS A 216 4.02 -11.36 -12.61
N THR A 217 3.26 -10.61 -13.43
CA THR A 217 3.69 -10.37 -14.83
C THR A 217 4.72 -9.26 -15.04
N LYS A 218 4.67 -8.15 -14.29
CA LYS A 218 5.51 -6.96 -14.57
C LYS A 218 6.73 -6.84 -13.65
N HIS A 219 6.52 -7.03 -12.35
CA HIS A 219 7.52 -6.83 -11.30
C HIS A 219 7.78 -8.10 -10.47
N ASN A 220 7.25 -9.23 -10.92
CA ASN A 220 7.24 -10.50 -10.21
C ASN A 220 6.65 -10.45 -8.80
N HIS A 221 5.79 -9.46 -8.53
CA HIS A 221 5.02 -9.37 -7.30
C HIS A 221 3.84 -10.37 -7.28
N PRO A 222 3.47 -10.93 -6.12
CA PRO A 222 4.16 -10.76 -4.85
C PRO A 222 5.51 -11.49 -4.89
N ASN A 223 6.54 -10.96 -4.22
CA ASN A 223 7.84 -11.63 -4.20
C ASN A 223 7.76 -12.91 -3.37
N ASN A 224 8.51 -13.93 -3.77
CA ASN A 224 8.57 -15.21 -3.06
C ASN A 224 9.15 -15.03 -1.66
N LEU A 225 10.06 -14.06 -1.46
CA LEU A 225 10.60 -13.71 -0.15
C LEU A 225 9.51 -13.14 0.77
N THR A 226 8.59 -12.33 0.25
CA THR A 226 7.43 -11.84 1.01
C THR A 226 6.54 -12.99 1.44
N LEU A 227 6.20 -13.91 0.52
CA LEU A 227 5.40 -15.09 0.84
C LEU A 227 6.09 -15.96 1.88
N ALA A 228 7.40 -16.20 1.74
CA ALA A 228 8.18 -16.95 2.73
C ALA A 228 8.16 -16.28 4.11
N ARG A 229 8.26 -14.94 4.20
CA ARG A 229 8.16 -14.20 5.48
C ARG A 229 6.80 -14.39 6.14
N ILE A 230 5.72 -14.38 5.36
CA ILE A 230 4.37 -14.66 5.85
C ILE A 230 4.28 -16.09 6.39
N LEU A 231 4.76 -17.08 5.63
CA LEU A 231 4.71 -18.50 6.00
C LEU A 231 5.55 -18.85 7.23
N ILE A 232 6.65 -18.12 7.48
CA ILE A 232 7.47 -18.28 8.69
C ILE A 232 6.80 -17.61 9.90
N HIS A 233 6.03 -16.55 9.68
CA HIS A 233 5.25 -15.89 10.70
C HIS A 233 4.00 -16.68 11.09
N GLU A 234 3.33 -17.29 10.12
CA GLU A 234 2.08 -18.03 10.28
C GLU A 234 2.04 -19.25 9.35
N GLN A 235 1.73 -20.44 9.90
CA GLN A 235 1.74 -21.70 9.13
C GLN A 235 0.55 -21.87 8.18
N GLU A 236 -0.59 -21.25 8.51
CA GLU A 236 -1.85 -21.38 7.77
C GLU A 236 -2.42 -20.02 7.34
N PRO A 237 -1.63 -19.18 6.64
CA PRO A 237 -2.06 -17.83 6.32
C PRO A 237 -3.19 -17.84 5.28
N LYS A 238 -4.10 -16.88 5.42
CA LYS A 238 -5.17 -16.64 4.44
C LYS A 238 -4.86 -15.44 3.57
N ILE A 239 -4.78 -15.67 2.25
CA ILE A 239 -4.40 -14.66 1.26
C ILE A 239 -5.54 -14.37 0.28
N HIS A 240 -5.79 -13.10 0.01
CA HIS A 240 -6.79 -12.61 -0.93
C HIS A 240 -6.09 -11.91 -2.09
N MET A 241 -6.04 -12.59 -3.22
CA MET A 241 -5.42 -12.08 -4.43
C MET A 241 -6.41 -11.25 -5.23
N SER A 242 -5.97 -10.11 -5.76
CA SER A 242 -6.76 -9.35 -6.74
C SER A 242 -6.76 -9.97 -8.15
N SER A 243 -5.98 -11.04 -8.36
CA SER A 243 -5.76 -11.69 -9.64
C SER A 243 -6.01 -13.20 -9.55
N SER A 244 -6.56 -13.77 -10.62
CA SER A 244 -6.67 -15.22 -10.86
C SER A 244 -5.54 -15.76 -11.76
N ASN A 245 -4.37 -15.11 -11.77
CA ASN A 245 -3.23 -15.54 -12.58
C ASN A 245 -2.79 -16.98 -12.22
N GLN A 246 -2.68 -17.84 -13.24
CA GLN A 246 -2.37 -19.27 -13.05
C GLN A 246 -1.00 -19.53 -12.43
N GLU A 247 0.00 -18.68 -12.68
CA GLU A 247 1.33 -18.79 -12.07
C GLU A 247 1.26 -18.62 -10.55
N ILE A 248 0.45 -17.66 -10.08
CA ILE A 248 0.21 -17.46 -8.65
C ILE A 248 -0.54 -18.65 -8.05
N ILE A 249 -1.58 -19.14 -8.71
CA ILE A 249 -2.33 -20.32 -8.26
C ILE A 249 -1.40 -21.53 -8.12
N ASN A 250 -0.56 -21.77 -9.12
CA ASN A 250 0.41 -22.87 -9.10
C ASN A 250 1.45 -22.70 -7.98
N LEU A 251 1.93 -21.47 -7.75
CA LEU A 251 2.86 -21.15 -6.67
C LEU A 251 2.25 -21.43 -5.28
N LEU A 252 0.99 -21.06 -5.07
CA LEU A 252 0.28 -21.31 -3.81
C LEU A 252 0.01 -22.80 -3.60
N ASN A 253 -0.32 -23.55 -4.67
CA ASN A 253 -0.42 -25.02 -4.61
C ASN A 253 0.94 -25.67 -4.28
N GLN A 254 2.03 -25.15 -4.83
CA GLN A 254 3.37 -25.62 -4.50
C GLN A 254 3.70 -25.40 -3.02
N ILE A 255 3.31 -24.26 -2.44
CA ILE A 255 3.47 -23.99 -1.01
C ILE A 255 2.69 -25.01 -0.16
N ASN A 256 1.46 -25.35 -0.54
CA ASN A 256 0.69 -26.40 0.12
C ASN A 256 1.40 -27.76 0.08
N LEU A 257 2.01 -28.13 -1.05
CA LEU A 257 2.81 -29.36 -1.18
C LEU A 257 4.08 -29.36 -0.32
N LEU A 258 4.57 -28.19 0.11
CA LEU A 258 5.69 -28.04 1.03
C LEU A 258 5.27 -28.16 2.51
N GLY A 259 3.98 -28.39 2.80
CA GLY A 259 3.46 -28.63 4.15
C GLY A 259 2.91 -27.40 4.87
N PHE A 260 2.72 -26.28 4.18
CA PHE A 260 2.07 -25.08 4.73
C PHE A 260 0.58 -25.08 4.38
N GLY A 261 -0.31 -24.81 5.34
CA GLY A 261 -1.76 -24.78 5.12
C GLY A 261 -2.26 -23.46 4.54
N ILE A 262 -1.63 -22.96 3.47
CA ILE A 262 -2.00 -21.68 2.87
C ILE A 262 -3.35 -21.76 2.17
N THR A 263 -4.26 -20.85 2.53
CA THR A 263 -5.55 -20.70 1.84
C THR A 263 -5.56 -19.42 1.03
N ALA A 264 -6.16 -19.47 -0.15
CA ALA A 264 -6.25 -18.29 -1.01
C ALA A 264 -7.60 -18.14 -1.71
N THR A 265 -8.02 -16.89 -1.85
CA THR A 265 -9.11 -16.48 -2.74
C THR A 265 -8.56 -15.67 -3.90
N HIS A 266 -9.23 -15.73 -5.03
CA HIS A 266 -8.84 -15.05 -6.26
C HIS A 266 -10.00 -14.22 -6.80
N SER A 267 -9.69 -13.32 -7.73
CA SER A 267 -10.75 -12.53 -8.37
C SER A 267 -11.61 -13.39 -9.30
N GLU A 268 -12.92 -13.17 -9.23
CA GLU A 268 -13.91 -13.69 -10.15
C GLU A 268 -14.45 -12.49 -10.95
N ASN A 269 -14.45 -12.59 -12.29
CA ASN A 269 -14.83 -11.49 -13.18
C ASN A 269 -14.08 -10.17 -12.91
N GLY A 270 -12.80 -10.27 -12.51
CA GLY A 270 -11.93 -9.12 -12.27
C GLY A 270 -12.04 -8.49 -10.87
N VAL A 271 -12.87 -9.03 -9.97
CA VAL A 271 -13.01 -8.52 -8.59
C VAL A 271 -12.93 -9.67 -7.58
N ASN A 272 -12.19 -9.47 -6.49
CA ASN A 272 -12.24 -10.35 -5.32
C ASN A 272 -12.96 -9.59 -4.19
N THR A 273 -14.10 -10.12 -3.74
CA THR A 273 -14.95 -9.47 -2.74
C THR A 273 -14.85 -10.20 -1.42
N LEU A 274 -14.49 -9.47 -0.36
CA LEU A 274 -14.40 -9.98 1.00
C LEU A 274 -15.50 -9.34 1.84
N ILE A 275 -16.17 -10.15 2.66
CA ILE A 275 -17.22 -9.71 3.56
C ILE A 275 -16.80 -10.09 4.98
N TYR A 276 -16.80 -9.11 5.86
CA TYR A 276 -16.54 -9.27 7.29
C TYR A 276 -17.82 -8.91 8.03
N GLU A 277 -18.22 -9.76 8.97
CA GLU A 277 -19.40 -9.56 9.84
C GLU A 277 -19.06 -8.69 11.06
#